data_AF-A0A9P4HYN2-F1
#
_entry.id   AF-A0A9P4HYN2-F1
#
_cell.length_a   1.000
_cell.length_b   1.000
_cell.length_c   1.000
_cell.angle_alpha   90.00
_cell.angle_beta   90.00
_cell.angle_gamma   90.00
#
_symmetry.space_group_name_H-M   'P 1'
#
loop_
_entity.id
_entity.type
_entity.pdbx_description
1 polymer ?
#
loop_
_entity_poly.entity_id
_entity_poly.type
_entity_poly.pdbx_seq_one_letter_code
_entity_poly.pdbx_strand_id
1 'polypeptide(L)'
;MRLFLIRHGETVDNVAGLYAGSRDSQLTNHGFQQAGRLGQHFRDTDVRLTHIFASPLQRARITAERIRDAQPGAASQAANKASLPITSSPLLKEQDFGFYEGKAFFERPHGSNKTGKQDHLDKHKDEPGFVDVESKDSMAERMDTFLREHILGLWQSDGESQEHVVAVVSHGIILSVLWRRILRHLPRKSVSLVPELMSSQPVSLEHLGGFSNTGFLELVMARGKDSDSADPALKPSLKPDDTKAAQENVETLTDSVPEDSTDARLLPQSPEAVPAQYAERIVPAPEVENVANILRNWTTTICVINGKEHLRNFKRTGGGVGSSAYNEGQKTIESFFKRRKVD
;
A
#
# COMPACT_ATOMS: atom_id res chain seq x y z
N MET A 1 -6.95 -1.43 -16.79
CA MET A 1 -6.35 -0.55 -15.75
C MET A 1 -4.93 -1.01 -15.49
N ARG A 2 -3.99 -0.08 -15.35
CA ARG A 2 -2.65 -0.32 -14.83
C ARG A 2 -2.55 0.35 -13.45
N LEU A 3 -2.11 -0.39 -12.43
CA LEU A 3 -2.01 0.10 -11.05
C LEU A 3 -0.58 -0.05 -10.55
N PHE A 4 -0.01 1.06 -10.07
CA PHE A 4 1.31 1.15 -9.50
C PHE A 4 1.21 1.42 -7.99
N LEU A 5 1.75 0.52 -7.16
CA LEU A 5 1.93 0.76 -5.72
C LEU A 5 3.38 1.13 -5.46
N ILE A 6 3.63 2.33 -4.93
CA ILE A 6 4.97 2.93 -4.91
C ILE A 6 5.33 3.36 -3.50
N ARG A 7 6.44 2.87 -2.97
CA ARG A 7 6.96 3.37 -1.69
C ARG A 7 7.67 4.71 -1.89
N HIS A 8 7.52 5.63 -0.95
CA HIS A 8 8.25 6.89 -0.92
C HIS A 8 9.79 6.74 -1.01
N GLY A 9 10.48 7.82 -1.40
CA GLY A 9 11.95 7.89 -1.40
C GLY A 9 12.57 7.82 0.00
N GLU A 10 13.86 7.53 0.07
CA GLU A 10 14.57 7.39 1.34
C GLU A 10 14.46 8.63 2.24
N THR A 11 14.25 8.41 3.55
CA THR A 11 14.22 9.47 4.58
C THR A 11 15.39 9.39 5.54
N VAL A 12 15.62 10.47 6.29
CA VAL A 12 16.63 10.49 7.35
C VAL A 12 16.36 9.41 8.41
N ASP A 13 15.09 9.15 8.75
CA ASP A 13 14.71 8.11 9.71
C ASP A 13 14.93 6.70 9.13
N ASN A 14 14.80 6.51 7.80
CA ASN A 14 15.17 5.24 7.17
C ASN A 14 16.67 4.98 7.28
N VAL A 15 17.50 5.99 7.04
CA VAL A 15 18.97 5.88 7.17
C VAL A 15 19.37 5.62 8.63
N ALA A 16 18.68 6.25 9.58
CA ALA A 16 18.93 6.09 11.01
C ALA A 16 18.32 4.82 11.62
N GLY A 17 17.53 4.05 10.85
CA GLY A 17 16.88 2.84 11.35
C GLY A 17 15.83 3.12 12.44
N LEU A 18 15.04 4.19 12.28
CA LEU A 18 14.02 4.59 13.23
C LEU A 18 12.60 4.22 12.74
N TYR A 19 11.71 3.88 13.67
CA TYR A 19 10.28 3.80 13.38
C TYR A 19 9.76 5.17 12.92
N ALA A 20 9.12 5.19 11.75
CA ALA A 20 8.56 6.40 11.15
C ALA A 20 7.24 6.06 10.46
N GLY A 21 6.18 6.06 11.26
CA GLY A 21 4.82 5.78 10.84
C GLY A 21 4.08 7.09 10.59
N SER A 22 3.48 7.63 11.65
CA SER A 22 2.80 8.93 11.67
C SER A 22 3.77 10.12 11.69
N ARG A 23 5.02 9.90 12.13
CA ARG A 23 6.10 10.90 12.13
C ARG A 23 6.47 11.33 10.71
N ASP A 24 6.54 12.64 10.45
CA ASP A 24 6.83 13.18 9.12
C ASP A 24 8.33 13.40 8.88
N SER A 25 9.07 12.29 8.73
CA SER A 25 10.51 12.32 8.41
C SER A 25 10.76 12.83 6.99
N GLN A 26 11.71 13.76 6.85
CA GLN A 26 12.09 14.37 5.58
C GLN A 26 12.83 13.38 4.68
N LEU A 27 12.65 13.54 3.36
CA LEU A 27 13.49 12.84 2.38
C LEU A 27 14.96 13.22 2.58
N THR A 28 15.87 12.27 2.36
CA THR A 28 17.29 12.59 2.17
C THR A 28 17.50 13.19 0.78
N ASN A 29 18.66 13.81 0.54
CA ASN A 29 19.05 14.17 -0.83
C ASN A 29 19.05 12.98 -1.78
N HIS A 30 19.51 11.83 -1.30
CA HIS A 30 19.45 10.58 -2.05
C HIS A 30 18.00 10.17 -2.33
N GLY A 31 17.10 10.22 -1.34
CA GLY A 31 15.68 9.92 -1.51
C GLY A 31 14.96 10.85 -2.48
N PHE A 32 15.29 12.14 -2.46
CA PHE A 32 14.77 13.11 -3.43
C PHE A 32 15.20 12.77 -4.87
N GLN A 33 16.47 12.39 -5.05
CA GLN A 33 16.99 11.94 -6.34
C GLN A 33 16.36 10.61 -6.79
N GLN A 34 16.15 9.65 -5.88
CA GLN A 34 15.44 8.40 -6.19
C GLN A 34 14.06 8.69 -6.78
N ALA A 35 13.28 9.58 -6.15
CA ALA A 35 11.95 9.96 -6.61
C ALA A 35 11.97 10.61 -8.00
N GLY A 36 12.95 11.49 -8.26
CA GLY A 36 13.15 12.08 -9.58
C GLY A 36 13.48 11.04 -10.66
N ARG A 37 14.32 10.05 -10.35
CA ARG A 37 14.67 8.96 -11.27
C ARG A 37 13.48 8.04 -11.56
N LEU A 38 12.64 7.78 -10.56
CA LEU A 38 11.40 7.02 -10.77
C LEU A 38 10.46 7.75 -11.74
N GLY A 39 10.27 9.05 -11.56
CA GLY A 39 9.47 9.87 -12.49
C GLY A 39 10.02 9.86 -13.92
N GLN A 40 11.35 9.98 -14.08
CA GLN A 40 12.01 9.87 -15.39
C GLN A 40 11.82 8.48 -16.00
N HIS A 41 12.00 7.42 -15.21
CA HIS A 41 11.80 6.06 -15.67
C HIS A 41 10.38 5.84 -16.21
N PHE A 42 9.35 6.27 -15.47
CA PHE A 42 7.96 6.19 -15.94
C PHE A 42 7.73 6.97 -17.23
N ARG A 43 8.31 8.16 -17.38
CA ARG A 43 8.24 8.92 -18.63
C ARG A 43 8.87 8.13 -19.78
N ASP A 44 10.08 7.64 -19.57
CA ASP A 44 10.93 6.99 -20.57
C ASP A 44 10.40 5.59 -20.98
N THR A 45 9.62 4.94 -20.11
CA THR A 45 8.90 3.67 -20.40
C THR A 45 7.44 3.87 -20.82
N ASP A 46 7.07 5.09 -21.20
CA ASP A 46 5.74 5.46 -21.69
C ASP A 46 4.58 5.21 -20.69
N VAL A 47 4.86 5.27 -19.39
CA VAL A 47 3.81 5.29 -18.36
C VAL A 47 3.20 6.69 -18.30
N ARG A 48 1.92 6.79 -18.73
CA ARG A 48 1.12 8.02 -18.73
C ARG A 48 0.05 7.93 -17.65
N LEU A 49 0.32 8.55 -16.51
CA LEU A 49 -0.56 8.49 -15.36
C LEU A 49 -1.82 9.31 -15.59
N THR A 50 -2.97 8.72 -15.29
CA THR A 50 -4.26 9.42 -15.28
C THR A 50 -4.68 9.81 -13.86
N HIS A 51 -4.20 9.08 -12.85
CA HIS A 51 -4.52 9.34 -11.45
C HIS A 51 -3.30 9.17 -10.55
N ILE A 52 -3.16 10.05 -9.56
CA ILE A 52 -2.14 9.93 -8.50
C ILE A 52 -2.81 10.09 -7.14
N PHE A 53 -2.69 9.07 -6.31
CA PHE A 53 -3.06 9.10 -4.90
C PHE A 53 -1.79 9.08 -4.04
N ALA A 54 -1.74 9.88 -2.99
CA ALA A 54 -0.58 9.92 -2.12
C ALA A 54 -0.95 10.04 -0.64
N SER A 55 -0.12 9.46 0.22
CA SER A 55 -0.14 9.77 1.64
C SER A 55 0.17 11.26 1.87
N PRO A 56 -0.47 11.93 2.85
CA PRO A 56 -0.22 13.35 3.14
C PRO A 56 1.18 13.63 3.71
N LEU A 57 1.88 12.60 4.21
CA LEU A 57 3.23 12.74 4.77
C LEU A 57 4.19 13.22 3.69
N GLN A 58 5.03 14.20 4.03
CA GLN A 58 5.89 14.91 3.09
C GLN A 58 6.70 13.97 2.21
N ARG A 59 7.26 12.89 2.78
CA ARG A 59 8.04 11.90 2.03
C ARG A 59 7.30 11.27 0.85
N ALA A 60 6.02 10.94 1.03
CA ALA A 60 5.18 10.37 -0.02
C ALA A 60 4.68 11.45 -0.98
N ARG A 61 4.23 12.59 -0.44
CA ARG A 61 3.78 13.73 -1.24
C ARG A 61 4.86 14.23 -2.20
N ILE A 62 6.07 14.49 -1.71
CA ILE A 62 7.19 14.93 -2.55
C ILE A 62 7.51 13.86 -3.59
N THR A 63 7.53 12.57 -3.20
CA THR A 63 7.77 11.48 -4.18
C THR A 63 6.73 11.50 -5.31
N ALA A 64 5.44 11.65 -4.98
CA ALA A 64 4.36 11.76 -5.95
C ALA A 64 4.49 13.01 -6.84
N GLU A 65 4.88 14.14 -6.28
CA GLU A 65 5.16 15.38 -7.02
C GLU A 65 6.28 15.18 -8.04
N ARG A 66 7.39 14.52 -7.66
CA ARG A 66 8.49 14.24 -8.59
C ARG A 66 8.06 13.33 -9.75
N ILE A 67 7.18 12.37 -9.49
CA ILE A 67 6.62 11.49 -10.54
C ILE A 67 5.72 12.29 -11.48
N ARG A 68 4.78 13.08 -10.93
CA ARG A 68 3.90 13.96 -11.71
C ARG A 68 4.68 14.95 -12.57
N ASP A 69 5.65 15.65 -11.97
CA ASP A 69 6.41 16.72 -12.61
C ASP A 69 7.27 16.21 -13.79
N ALA A 70 7.53 14.90 -13.85
CA ALA A 70 8.22 14.24 -14.94
C ALA A 70 7.30 13.75 -16.07
N GLN A 71 5.97 13.75 -15.88
CA GLN A 71 5.02 13.36 -16.92
C GLN A 71 5.11 14.32 -18.12
N PRO A 72 5.09 13.79 -19.36
CA PRO A 72 5.17 14.61 -20.56
C PRO A 72 3.81 15.26 -20.86
N GLY A 73 3.82 16.38 -21.60
CA GLY A 73 2.61 16.95 -22.19
C GLY A 73 2.11 18.26 -21.56
N ALA A 74 2.63 18.70 -20.41
CA ALA A 74 2.34 20.04 -19.92
C ALA A 74 3.38 21.06 -20.39
N ALA A 75 2.91 22.20 -20.89
CA ALA A 75 3.74 23.35 -21.26
C ALA A 75 4.50 23.96 -20.07
N SER A 76 4.10 23.63 -18.84
CA SER A 76 4.75 24.09 -17.61
C SER A 76 4.43 23.18 -16.42
N GLN A 77 5.18 23.32 -15.33
CA GLN A 77 4.87 22.64 -14.06
C GLN A 77 3.47 23.02 -13.51
N ALA A 78 3.00 24.24 -13.75
CA ALA A 78 1.66 24.67 -13.37
C ALA A 78 0.58 23.93 -14.17
N ALA A 79 0.80 23.72 -15.47
CA ALA A 79 -0.12 22.96 -16.31
C ALA A 79 -0.17 21.48 -15.90
N ASN A 80 0.96 20.85 -15.55
CA ASN A 80 0.99 19.47 -15.03
C ASN A 80 0.20 19.33 -13.73
N LYS A 81 0.32 20.31 -12.82
CA LYS A 81 -0.46 20.33 -11.57
C LYS A 81 -1.96 20.41 -11.80
N ALA A 82 -2.39 21.14 -12.83
CA ALA A 82 -3.79 21.30 -13.18
C ALA A 82 -4.35 20.05 -13.88
N SER A 83 -3.59 19.44 -14.79
CA SER A 83 -4.06 18.27 -15.56
C SER A 83 -3.98 16.95 -14.81
N LEU A 84 -3.03 16.83 -13.86
CA LEU A 84 -2.82 15.62 -13.09
C LEU A 84 -2.68 15.96 -11.60
N PRO A 85 -3.80 16.32 -10.92
CA PRO A 85 -3.79 16.62 -9.50
C PRO A 85 -3.39 15.38 -8.68
N ILE A 86 -2.74 15.61 -7.54
CA ILE A 86 -2.43 14.55 -6.57
C ILE A 86 -3.54 14.55 -5.51
N THR A 87 -4.30 13.46 -5.45
CA THR A 87 -5.30 13.26 -4.41
C THR A 87 -4.63 12.77 -3.14
N SER A 88 -4.48 13.67 -2.16
CA SER A 88 -3.92 13.35 -0.86
C SER A 88 -4.96 12.64 0.01
N SER A 89 -4.65 11.45 0.55
CA SER A 89 -5.57 10.68 1.38
C SER A 89 -4.91 10.27 2.71
N PRO A 90 -5.46 10.69 3.88
CA PRO A 90 -4.98 10.27 5.20
C PRO A 90 -5.00 8.75 5.39
N LEU A 91 -5.88 8.03 4.68
CA LEU A 91 -5.97 6.58 4.71
C LEU A 91 -4.66 5.93 4.26
N LEU A 92 -3.86 6.59 3.41
CA LEU A 92 -2.59 6.09 2.91
C LEU A 92 -1.39 6.36 3.85
N LYS A 93 -1.60 6.85 5.08
CA LYS A 93 -0.52 6.94 6.07
C LYS A 93 0.01 5.54 6.43
N GLU A 94 1.30 5.48 6.76
CA GLU A 94 1.93 4.26 7.26
C GLU A 94 1.23 3.79 8.55
N GLN A 95 1.49 2.56 8.96
CA GLN A 95 1.17 2.08 10.29
C GLN A 95 1.55 3.12 11.35
N ASP A 96 0.63 3.50 12.22
CA ASP A 96 0.98 4.35 13.38
C ASP A 96 1.75 3.50 14.40
N PHE A 97 2.99 3.88 14.69
CA PHE A 97 3.79 3.17 15.68
C PHE A 97 3.56 3.70 17.10
N GLY A 98 2.69 4.69 17.31
CA GLY A 98 2.33 5.18 18.65
C GLY A 98 3.56 5.57 19.46
N PHE A 99 3.72 4.98 20.63
CA PHE A 99 4.85 5.21 21.54
C PHE A 99 6.24 4.92 20.92
N TYR A 100 6.29 4.17 19.82
CA TYR A 100 7.55 3.75 19.19
C TYR A 100 8.07 4.72 18.13
N GLU A 101 7.28 5.71 17.72
CA GLU A 101 7.69 6.71 16.72
C GLU A 101 9.03 7.37 17.08
N GLY A 102 9.95 7.41 16.12
CA GLY A 102 11.30 7.97 16.26
C GLY A 102 12.30 7.12 17.05
N LYS A 103 11.92 5.93 17.56
CA LYS A 103 12.82 5.02 18.25
C LYS A 103 13.53 4.10 17.26
N ALA A 104 14.74 3.67 17.61
CA ALA A 104 15.47 2.70 16.82
C ALA A 104 14.68 1.39 16.67
N PHE A 105 14.78 0.75 15.50
CA PHE A 105 14.27 -0.59 15.33
C PHE A 105 14.92 -1.52 16.35
N PHE A 106 14.09 -2.20 17.15
CA PHE A 106 14.60 -3.12 18.16
C PHE A 106 14.99 -4.43 17.50
N GLU A 107 16.28 -4.75 17.57
CA GLU A 107 16.73 -6.11 17.32
C GLU A 107 16.24 -7.03 18.43
N ARG A 108 15.90 -8.27 18.07
CA ARG A 108 15.50 -9.30 19.02
C ARG A 108 16.63 -9.46 20.05
N PRO A 109 16.38 -9.33 21.37
CA PRO A 109 17.40 -9.59 22.38
C PRO A 109 17.95 -11.01 22.20
N HIS A 110 19.28 -11.16 22.13
CA HIS A 110 19.91 -12.48 22.03
C HIS A 110 19.46 -13.36 23.21
N GLY A 111 18.85 -14.52 22.90
CA GLY A 111 18.35 -15.48 23.90
C GLY A 111 16.89 -15.31 24.32
N SER A 112 16.16 -14.30 23.83
CA SER A 112 14.72 -14.16 24.09
C SER A 112 13.88 -14.96 23.07
N ASN A 113 12.87 -15.69 23.54
CA ASN A 113 11.84 -16.30 22.68
C ASN A 113 10.80 -15.27 22.20
N LYS A 114 10.82 -14.06 22.74
CA LYS A 114 9.92 -12.98 22.34
C LYS A 114 10.46 -12.26 21.10
N THR A 115 9.54 -11.73 20.29
CA THR A 115 9.91 -10.77 19.25
C THR A 115 10.35 -9.46 19.92
N GLY A 116 11.21 -8.67 19.25
CA GLY A 116 11.61 -7.34 19.77
C GLY A 116 10.42 -6.42 20.05
N LYS A 117 9.34 -6.56 19.25
CA LYS A 117 8.07 -5.85 19.47
C LYS A 117 7.39 -6.27 20.77
N GLN A 118 7.26 -7.57 21.04
CA GLN A 118 6.58 -8.06 22.24
C GLN A 118 7.36 -7.70 23.50
N ASP A 119 8.69 -7.84 23.46
CA ASP A 119 9.55 -7.49 24.60
C ASP A 119 9.42 -6.02 24.98
N HIS A 120 9.33 -5.13 24.00
CA HIS A 120 9.17 -3.70 24.25
C HIS A 120 7.73 -3.34 24.67
N LEU A 121 6.71 -4.01 24.14
CA LEU A 121 5.33 -3.81 24.60
C LEU A 121 5.22 -4.14 26.09
N ASP A 122 5.75 -5.30 26.50
CA ASP A 122 5.73 -5.73 27.89
C ASP A 122 6.44 -4.75 28.83
N LYS A 123 7.50 -4.08 28.35
CA LYS A 123 8.28 -3.10 29.11
C LYS A 123 7.60 -1.76 29.29
N HIS A 124 6.83 -1.31 28.29
CA HIS A 124 6.37 0.08 28.22
C HIS A 124 4.85 0.24 28.29
N LYS A 125 4.07 -0.85 28.26
CA LYS A 125 2.59 -0.81 28.33
C LYS A 125 2.04 -0.06 29.54
N ASP A 126 2.79 -0.01 30.65
CA ASP A 126 2.39 0.61 31.91
C ASP A 126 2.93 2.05 32.05
N GLU A 127 3.65 2.57 31.05
CA GLU A 127 4.18 3.94 31.08
C GLU A 127 3.08 4.98 30.80
N PRO A 128 3.07 6.12 31.53
CA PRO A 128 2.13 7.20 31.27
C PRO A 128 2.23 7.73 29.83
N GLY A 129 1.11 7.72 29.11
CA GLY A 129 1.05 8.18 27.71
C GLY A 129 1.46 7.13 26.67
N PHE A 130 1.60 5.87 27.06
CA PHE A 130 1.78 4.77 26.11
C PHE A 130 0.58 4.67 25.15
N VAL A 131 0.89 4.64 23.86
CA VAL A 131 -0.06 4.35 22.77
C VAL A 131 0.51 3.16 22.01
N ASP A 132 -0.26 2.08 21.91
CA ASP A 132 0.20 0.89 21.20
C ASP A 132 0.25 1.14 19.68
N VAL A 133 1.00 0.29 19.00
CA VAL A 133 1.10 0.27 17.55
C VAL A 133 -0.25 -0.07 16.94
N GLU A 134 -0.64 0.63 15.88
CA GLU A 134 -1.87 0.39 15.13
C GLU A 134 -2.02 -1.09 14.74
N SER A 135 -3.23 -1.62 14.96
CA SER A 135 -3.54 -3.02 14.70
C SER A 135 -3.61 -3.34 13.21
N LYS A 136 -3.43 -4.63 12.88
CA LYS A 136 -3.57 -5.12 11.50
C LYS A 136 -4.98 -4.90 10.96
N ASP A 137 -6.00 -5.01 11.81
CA ASP A 137 -7.40 -4.86 11.42
C ASP A 137 -7.74 -3.39 11.14
N SER A 138 -7.22 -2.46 11.95
CA SER A 138 -7.37 -1.02 11.70
C SER A 138 -6.74 -0.62 10.36
N MET A 139 -5.52 -1.08 10.07
CA MET A 139 -4.91 -0.87 8.76
C MET A 139 -5.72 -1.49 7.61
N ALA A 140 -6.29 -2.68 7.83
CA ALA A 140 -7.10 -3.37 6.82
C ALA A 140 -8.38 -2.58 6.51
N GLU A 141 -9.08 -2.09 7.53
CA GLU A 141 -10.29 -1.26 7.40
C GLU A 141 -9.98 0.07 6.69
N ARG A 142 -8.85 0.71 7.01
CA ARG A 142 -8.39 1.91 6.30
C ARG A 142 -8.17 1.63 4.82
N MET A 143 -7.57 0.49 4.48
CA MET A 143 -7.31 0.12 3.08
C MET A 143 -8.60 -0.29 2.35
N ASP A 144 -9.54 -0.94 3.01
CA ASP A 144 -10.88 -1.21 2.44
C ASP A 144 -11.62 0.09 2.16
N THR A 145 -11.55 1.06 3.09
CA THR A 145 -12.12 2.40 2.93
C THR A 145 -11.46 3.12 1.75
N PHE A 146 -10.13 3.09 1.65
CA PHE A 146 -9.40 3.69 0.53
C PHE A 146 -9.81 3.10 -0.82
N LEU A 147 -9.93 1.77 -0.89
CA LEU A 147 -10.39 1.08 -2.11
C LEU A 147 -11.81 1.52 -2.49
N ARG A 148 -12.74 1.55 -1.52
CA ARG A 148 -14.13 1.97 -1.73
C ARG A 148 -14.24 3.43 -2.20
N GLU A 149 -13.47 4.33 -1.63
CA GLU A 149 -13.57 5.77 -1.90
C GLU A 149 -12.85 6.21 -3.18
N HIS A 150 -11.78 5.52 -3.58
CA HIS A 150 -10.89 6.01 -4.64
C HIS A 150 -10.68 5.07 -5.81
N ILE A 151 -10.70 3.75 -5.57
CA ILE A 151 -10.36 2.77 -6.61
C ILE A 151 -11.61 2.13 -7.21
N LEU A 152 -12.67 1.96 -6.40
CA LEU A 152 -13.88 1.26 -6.81
C LEU A 152 -14.57 1.90 -8.03
N GLY A 153 -14.71 3.23 -8.03
CA GLY A 153 -15.30 3.96 -9.16
C GLY A 153 -14.49 3.82 -10.45
N LEU A 154 -13.16 3.65 -10.35
CA LEU A 154 -12.28 3.43 -11.51
C LEU A 154 -12.37 2.00 -12.06
N TRP A 155 -12.77 1.03 -11.23
CA TRP A 155 -13.07 -0.33 -11.70
C TRP A 155 -14.47 -0.42 -12.33
N GLN A 156 -15.42 0.40 -11.88
CA GLN A 156 -16.80 0.42 -12.37
C GLN A 156 -16.99 1.24 -13.65
N SER A 157 -16.08 2.15 -13.99
CA SER A 157 -16.21 2.99 -15.17
C SER A 157 -16.14 2.14 -16.44
N ASP A 158 -17.30 1.68 -16.90
CA ASP A 158 -17.48 0.93 -18.14
C ASP A 158 -17.59 1.90 -19.32
N GLY A 159 -16.63 1.81 -20.25
CA GLY A 159 -16.89 2.22 -21.63
C GLY A 159 -16.50 3.64 -22.06
N GLU A 160 -15.85 4.47 -21.24
CA GLU A 160 -15.15 5.63 -21.79
C GLU A 160 -13.72 5.24 -22.19
N SER A 161 -13.27 5.73 -23.33
CA SER A 161 -12.08 5.31 -24.08
C SER A 161 -10.74 5.56 -23.37
N GLN A 162 -10.73 5.79 -22.06
CA GLN A 162 -9.58 6.15 -21.28
C GLN A 162 -9.09 4.97 -20.44
N GLU A 163 -7.90 4.49 -20.79
CA GLU A 163 -7.16 3.55 -19.96
C GLU A 163 -6.80 4.21 -18.62
N HIS A 164 -7.26 3.62 -17.51
CA HIS A 164 -6.84 4.07 -16.18
C HIS A 164 -5.42 3.59 -15.88
N VAL A 165 -4.50 4.54 -15.67
CA VAL A 165 -3.13 4.31 -15.24
C VAL A 165 -2.93 5.04 -13.92
N VAL A 166 -2.96 4.29 -12.82
CA VAL A 166 -3.11 4.81 -11.46
C VAL A 166 -1.81 4.60 -10.68
N ALA A 167 -1.30 5.66 -10.05
CA ALA A 167 -0.20 5.57 -9.09
C ALA A 167 -0.68 5.82 -7.66
N VAL A 168 -0.33 4.93 -6.74
CA VAL A 168 -0.55 5.07 -5.29
C VAL A 168 0.81 5.17 -4.60
N VAL A 169 1.14 6.35 -4.09
CA VAL A 169 2.42 6.64 -3.43
C VAL A 169 2.25 6.65 -1.91
N SER A 170 2.85 5.67 -1.23
CA SER A 170 2.65 5.46 0.21
C SER A 170 3.90 4.80 0.84
N HIS A 171 3.70 3.91 1.82
CA HIS A 171 4.74 3.39 2.72
C HIS A 171 4.78 1.86 2.73
N GLY A 172 5.85 1.28 3.26
CA GLY A 172 6.15 -0.13 3.06
C GLY A 172 5.08 -1.06 3.62
N ILE A 173 4.66 -0.88 4.88
CA ILE A 173 3.73 -1.80 5.53
C ILE A 173 2.33 -1.62 4.96
N ILE A 174 1.86 -0.37 4.89
CA ILE A 174 0.52 -0.08 4.41
C ILE A 174 0.30 -0.47 2.95
N LEU A 175 1.32 -0.41 2.08
CA LEU A 175 1.20 -0.93 0.70
C LEU A 175 1.06 -2.45 0.65
N SER A 176 1.76 -3.18 1.52
CA SER A 176 1.57 -4.63 1.65
C SER A 176 0.19 -4.99 2.24
N VAL A 177 -0.40 -4.12 3.07
CA VAL A 177 -1.80 -4.26 3.49
C VAL A 177 -2.74 -4.00 2.31
N LEU A 178 -2.56 -2.89 1.59
CA LEU A 178 -3.36 -2.52 0.42
C LEU A 178 -3.38 -3.63 -0.62
N TRP A 179 -2.22 -4.20 -0.97
CA TRP A 179 -2.14 -5.32 -1.89
C TRP A 179 -2.97 -6.52 -1.43
N ARG A 180 -2.86 -6.93 -0.16
CA ARG A 180 -3.68 -8.03 0.39
C ARG A 180 -5.17 -7.71 0.36
N ARG A 181 -5.56 -6.45 0.56
CA ARG A 181 -6.96 -6.02 0.43
C ARG A 181 -7.44 -6.11 -1.01
N ILE A 182 -6.65 -5.63 -1.99
CA ILE A 182 -6.94 -5.79 -3.42
C ILE A 182 -7.10 -7.27 -3.77
N LEU A 183 -6.14 -8.11 -3.35
CA LEU A 183 -6.14 -9.55 -3.63
C LEU A 183 -7.43 -10.24 -3.14
N ARG A 184 -7.99 -9.83 -2.00
CA ARG A 184 -9.26 -10.38 -1.47
C ARG A 184 -10.47 -10.05 -2.33
N HIS A 185 -10.41 -9.02 -3.16
CA HIS A 185 -11.47 -8.64 -4.09
C HIS A 185 -11.31 -9.28 -5.48
N LEU A 186 -10.16 -9.87 -5.79
CA LEU A 186 -9.91 -10.52 -7.06
C LEU A 186 -10.50 -11.94 -7.09
N PRO A 187 -11.03 -12.40 -8.24
CA PRO A 187 -11.54 -13.76 -8.36
C PRO A 187 -10.46 -14.81 -8.10
N ARG A 188 -10.84 -15.97 -7.58
CA ARG A 188 -9.89 -17.08 -7.39
C ARG A 188 -9.27 -17.47 -8.73
N LYS A 189 -7.95 -17.71 -8.74
CA LYS A 189 -7.17 -18.08 -9.93
C LYS A 189 -7.15 -17.03 -11.06
N SER A 190 -7.56 -15.79 -10.79
CA SER A 190 -7.50 -14.69 -11.77
C SER A 190 -6.17 -13.93 -11.78
N VAL A 191 -5.30 -14.22 -10.82
CA VAL A 191 -4.01 -13.56 -10.63
C VAL A 191 -2.89 -14.42 -11.22
N SER A 192 -2.12 -13.84 -12.14
CA SER A 192 -0.93 -14.45 -12.71
C SER A 192 0.30 -13.56 -12.50
N LEU A 193 1.48 -14.15 -12.58
CA LEU A 193 2.74 -13.42 -12.71
C LEU A 193 3.22 -13.52 -14.15
N VAL A 194 3.94 -12.49 -14.63
CA VAL A 194 4.66 -12.60 -15.90
C VAL A 194 5.74 -13.71 -15.83
N PRO A 195 6.06 -14.40 -16.94
CA PRO A 195 6.96 -15.55 -16.95
C PRO A 195 8.32 -15.30 -16.29
N GLU A 196 8.85 -14.08 -16.42
CA GLU A 196 10.13 -13.67 -15.85
C GLU A 196 10.12 -13.79 -14.31
N LEU A 197 9.01 -13.48 -13.66
CA LEU A 197 8.84 -13.57 -12.21
C LEU A 197 8.58 -15.01 -11.74
N MET A 198 7.99 -15.85 -12.57
CA MET A 198 7.75 -17.26 -12.25
C MET A 198 9.05 -18.08 -12.18
N SER A 199 10.10 -17.63 -12.87
CA SER A 199 11.40 -18.28 -12.88
C SER A 199 12.20 -18.10 -11.58
N SER A 200 11.82 -17.12 -10.74
CA SER A 200 12.55 -16.72 -9.54
C SER A 200 11.84 -17.13 -8.25
N GLN A 201 12.08 -18.36 -7.77
CA GLN A 201 11.55 -18.93 -6.52
C GLN A 201 10.00 -18.90 -6.37
N PRO A 202 9.40 -19.78 -5.55
CA PRO A 202 7.96 -19.74 -5.33
C PRO A 202 7.56 -18.45 -4.61
N VAL A 203 6.77 -17.60 -5.27
CA VAL A 203 6.23 -16.36 -4.70
C VAL A 203 4.85 -16.65 -4.10
N SER A 204 4.67 -16.37 -2.80
CA SER A 204 3.34 -16.35 -2.19
C SER A 204 2.62 -15.06 -2.61
N LEU A 205 1.45 -15.18 -3.24
CA LEU A 205 0.67 -14.01 -3.66
C LEU A 205 0.28 -13.10 -2.49
N GLU A 206 0.10 -13.63 -1.28
CA GLU A 206 -0.19 -12.81 -0.10
C GLU A 206 1.05 -12.06 0.43
N HIS A 207 2.25 -12.55 0.09
CA HIS A 207 3.53 -12.09 0.63
C HIS A 207 4.54 -11.85 -0.50
N LEU A 208 4.32 -10.79 -1.29
CA LEU A 208 5.22 -10.39 -2.39
C LEU A 208 6.57 -9.81 -1.92
N GLY A 209 6.88 -9.86 -0.62
CA GLY A 209 8.06 -9.25 -0.03
C GLY A 209 7.87 -7.78 0.37
N GLY A 210 8.97 -7.14 0.76
CA GLY A 210 8.98 -5.73 1.20
C GLY A 210 9.23 -4.75 0.06
N PHE A 211 8.72 -3.52 0.21
CA PHE A 211 9.00 -2.42 -0.70
C PHE A 211 10.30 -1.71 -0.31
N SER A 212 11.26 -1.62 -1.22
CA SER A 212 12.40 -0.72 -1.09
C SER A 212 11.98 0.74 -1.31
N ASN A 213 12.76 1.73 -0.87
CA ASN A 213 12.45 3.14 -1.17
C ASN A 213 12.37 3.37 -2.68
N THR A 214 11.31 4.02 -3.16
CA THR A 214 10.93 4.13 -4.59
C THR A 214 10.76 2.80 -5.34
N GLY A 215 10.73 1.68 -4.62
CA GLY A 215 10.35 0.40 -5.18
C GLY A 215 8.86 0.40 -5.50
N PHE A 216 8.48 -0.24 -6.61
CA PHE A 216 7.09 -0.29 -7.04
C PHE A 216 6.60 -1.70 -7.37
N LEU A 217 5.30 -1.91 -7.19
CA LEU A 217 4.54 -3.05 -7.71
C LEU A 217 3.75 -2.57 -8.93
N GLU A 218 3.83 -3.27 -10.05
CA GLU A 218 3.01 -3.00 -11.24
C GLU A 218 2.00 -4.13 -11.45
N LEU A 219 0.72 -3.73 -11.57
CA LEU A 219 -0.40 -4.62 -11.84
C LEU A 219 -1.08 -4.18 -13.13
N VAL A 220 -1.33 -5.13 -14.04
CA VAL A 220 -2.20 -4.93 -15.20
C VAL A 220 -3.50 -5.69 -14.94
N MET A 221 -4.59 -4.95 -14.86
CA MET A 221 -5.92 -5.49 -14.60
C MET A 221 -6.78 -5.33 -15.85
N ALA A 222 -7.34 -6.44 -16.34
CA ALA A 222 -8.15 -6.48 -17.55
C ALA A 222 -9.48 -7.18 -17.29
N ARG A 223 -10.55 -6.73 -17.94
CA ARG A 223 -11.84 -7.40 -17.91
C ARG A 223 -11.84 -8.49 -18.98
N GLY A 224 -12.12 -9.73 -18.59
CA GLY A 224 -12.38 -10.83 -19.50
C GLY A 224 -13.60 -10.51 -20.37
N LYS A 225 -13.57 -10.95 -21.63
CA LYS A 225 -14.79 -10.94 -22.44
C LYS A 225 -15.77 -11.93 -21.80
N ASP A 226 -16.97 -11.48 -21.49
CA ASP A 226 -18.04 -12.36 -21.03
C ASP A 226 -18.20 -13.48 -22.07
N SER A 227 -17.76 -14.69 -21.75
CA SER A 227 -18.22 -15.88 -22.44
C SER A 227 -19.61 -16.19 -21.89
N ASP A 228 -20.60 -15.45 -22.37
CA ASP A 228 -22.00 -15.84 -22.22
C ASP A 228 -22.23 -17.12 -23.02
N SER A 229 -21.99 -18.25 -22.36
CA SER A 229 -22.64 -19.53 -22.63
C SER A 229 -22.64 -20.36 -21.35
N ALA A 230 -23.33 -19.86 -20.32
CA ALA A 230 -23.83 -20.73 -19.27
C ALA A 230 -24.98 -21.56 -19.87
N ASP A 231 -24.69 -22.80 -20.22
CA ASP A 231 -25.68 -23.82 -20.56
C ASP A 231 -26.60 -24.05 -19.33
N PRO A 232 -27.90 -23.74 -19.40
CA PRO A 232 -28.79 -23.81 -18.25
C PRO A 232 -29.35 -25.22 -18.09
N ALA A 233 -28.49 -26.20 -17.81
CA ALA A 233 -28.97 -27.56 -17.56
C ALA A 233 -28.01 -28.40 -16.71
N LEU A 234 -27.95 -28.15 -15.40
CA LEU A 234 -27.71 -29.20 -14.41
C LEU A 234 -28.13 -28.72 -13.01
N LYS A 235 -29.40 -29.00 -12.67
CA LYS A 235 -29.86 -28.98 -11.28
C LYS A 235 -29.19 -30.15 -10.53
N PRO A 236 -28.55 -29.95 -9.37
CA PRO A 236 -28.22 -31.06 -8.49
C PRO A 236 -29.51 -31.51 -7.80
N SER A 237 -29.98 -32.70 -8.16
CA SER A 237 -30.99 -33.45 -7.42
C SER A 237 -30.44 -33.84 -6.05
N LEU A 238 -30.97 -33.24 -4.98
CA LEU A 238 -30.87 -33.81 -3.64
C LEU A 238 -31.73 -35.07 -3.57
N LYS A 239 -31.16 -36.19 -3.14
CA LYS A 239 -31.92 -37.32 -2.57
C LYS A 239 -31.48 -37.53 -1.11
N PRO A 240 -32.40 -37.93 -0.22
CA PRO A 240 -32.14 -38.03 1.21
C PRO A 240 -31.61 -39.41 1.61
N ASP A 241 -30.87 -39.40 2.72
CA ASP A 241 -30.53 -40.46 3.69
C ASP A 241 -30.02 -41.82 3.20
N ASP A 242 -28.86 -42.20 3.74
CA ASP A 242 -28.73 -43.47 4.46
C ASP A 242 -27.62 -43.40 5.53
N THR A 243 -28.05 -43.37 6.79
CA THR A 243 -27.27 -43.68 7.98
C THR A 243 -26.88 -45.16 8.01
N LYS A 244 -25.59 -45.49 8.16
CA LYS A 244 -25.04 -46.40 9.21
C LYS A 244 -23.53 -46.63 9.12
N ALA A 245 -22.86 -46.24 10.22
CA ALA A 245 -21.80 -46.89 11.00
C ALA A 245 -20.71 -47.78 10.34
N ALA A 246 -19.44 -47.37 10.52
CA ALA A 246 -18.30 -48.15 11.03
C ALA A 246 -17.14 -47.14 11.30
N GLN A 247 -16.87 -46.73 12.53
CA GLN A 247 -15.89 -47.29 13.48
C GLN A 247 -14.44 -47.49 12.95
N GLU A 248 -13.52 -46.81 13.66
CA GLU A 248 -12.08 -47.09 13.84
C GLU A 248 -11.09 -46.82 12.67
N ASN A 249 -10.36 -45.70 12.73
CA ASN A 249 -9.04 -45.63 13.40
C ASN A 249 -8.46 -44.21 13.27
N VAL A 250 -8.15 -43.64 14.43
CA VAL A 250 -7.43 -42.36 14.58
C VAL A 250 -6.02 -42.71 14.99
N GLU A 251 -5.04 -42.40 14.13
CA GLU A 251 -3.67 -42.15 14.56
C GLU A 251 -3.32 -40.69 14.30
N THR A 252 -3.05 -40.05 15.43
CA THR A 252 -2.59 -38.68 15.68
C THR A 252 -1.24 -38.36 15.05
N LEU A 253 -1.12 -37.16 14.46
CA LEU A 253 0.08 -36.32 14.62
C LEU A 253 -0.35 -34.86 14.81
N THR A 254 -0.17 -34.44 16.05
CA THR A 254 -0.40 -33.13 16.65
C THR A 254 0.72 -32.15 16.28
N ASP A 255 0.41 -30.88 16.01
CA ASP A 255 0.98 -29.81 16.86
C ASP A 255 0.13 -28.52 16.88
N SER A 256 -0.62 -28.45 17.97
CA SER A 256 -1.03 -27.36 18.86
C SER A 256 -0.69 -25.89 18.55
N VAL A 257 -1.78 -25.12 18.44
CA VAL A 257 -1.98 -23.77 19.00
C VAL A 257 -2.13 -23.87 20.53
N PRO A 258 -1.92 -22.80 21.32
CA PRO A 258 -2.67 -22.63 22.56
C PRO A 258 -3.48 -21.33 22.57
N GLU A 259 -4.81 -21.50 22.65
CA GLU A 259 -5.72 -20.58 23.33
C GLU A 259 -5.79 -21.00 24.81
N ASP A 260 -5.95 -20.05 25.74
CA ASP A 260 -6.90 -20.22 26.84
C ASP A 260 -7.37 -18.88 27.43
N SER A 261 -8.63 -18.95 27.86
CA SER A 261 -9.60 -18.09 28.54
C SER A 261 -9.17 -17.71 29.98
N THR A 262 -9.83 -16.90 30.82
CA THR A 262 -11.19 -16.38 31.04
C THR A 262 -11.06 -15.14 31.97
N ASP A 263 -11.95 -14.15 31.92
CA ASP A 263 -12.74 -13.68 33.09
C ASP A 263 -13.82 -12.65 32.70
N ALA A 264 -14.90 -12.63 33.47
CA ALA A 264 -16.16 -11.97 33.19
C ALA A 264 -16.36 -10.64 33.94
N ARG A 265 -17.30 -9.83 33.40
CA ARG A 265 -18.07 -8.71 33.99
C ARG A 265 -17.43 -7.31 33.97
N LEU A 266 -18.03 -6.41 33.18
CA LEU A 266 -19.07 -5.45 33.61
C LEU A 266 -19.45 -4.55 32.42
N LEU A 267 -20.74 -4.51 32.08
CA LEU A 267 -21.32 -3.59 31.09
C LEU A 267 -21.37 -2.16 31.67
N PRO A 268 -20.99 -1.12 30.92
CA PRO A 268 -21.50 0.22 31.13
C PRO A 268 -22.72 0.49 30.23
N GLN A 269 -23.60 1.31 30.79
CA GLN A 269 -24.95 1.64 30.35
C GLN A 269 -24.97 2.56 29.10
N SER A 270 -26.11 2.53 28.42
CA SER A 270 -26.50 3.32 27.25
C SER A 270 -26.14 4.82 27.37
N PRO A 271 -25.71 5.49 26.29
CA PRO A 271 -25.53 6.94 26.32
C PRO A 271 -26.87 7.68 26.19
N GLU A 272 -27.00 8.72 27.00
CA GLU A 272 -28.10 9.69 27.00
C GLU A 272 -28.24 10.41 25.65
N ALA A 273 -29.48 10.73 25.31
CA ALA A 273 -29.88 11.38 24.06
C ALA A 273 -29.31 12.81 23.94
N VAL A 274 -28.70 13.11 22.79
CA VAL A 274 -28.26 14.46 22.41
C VAL A 274 -29.37 15.15 21.59
N PRO A 275 -29.68 16.44 21.79
CA PRO A 275 -30.84 17.09 21.18
C PRO A 275 -30.73 17.25 19.67
N ALA A 276 -31.83 16.97 18.98
CA ALA A 276 -31.99 17.11 17.54
C ALA A 276 -31.99 18.59 17.11
N GLN A 277 -30.85 19.10 16.63
CA GLN A 277 -30.86 20.40 15.92
C GLN A 277 -29.66 20.67 15.00
N TYR A 278 -29.08 19.67 14.33
CA TYR A 278 -28.28 19.87 13.11
C TYR A 278 -28.42 18.65 12.20
N ALA A 279 -29.55 18.57 11.49
CA ALA A 279 -29.75 17.58 10.43
C ALA A 279 -29.09 18.09 9.14
N GLU A 280 -27.78 17.88 9.00
CA GLU A 280 -27.15 17.93 7.69
C GLU A 280 -27.65 16.73 6.87
N ARG A 281 -28.02 16.99 5.61
CA ARG A 281 -28.49 15.98 4.66
C ARG A 281 -27.40 14.93 4.45
N ILE A 282 -27.52 13.81 5.17
CA ILE A 282 -26.81 12.57 4.87
C ILE A 282 -27.32 12.09 3.51
N VAL A 283 -26.52 12.28 2.46
CA VAL A 283 -26.70 11.54 1.22
C VAL A 283 -26.39 10.07 1.57
N PRO A 284 -27.31 9.11 1.39
CA PRO A 284 -27.03 7.73 1.71
C PRO A 284 -25.83 7.27 0.89
N ALA A 285 -24.85 6.67 1.56
CA ALA A 285 -23.75 5.98 0.88
C ALA A 285 -24.36 4.97 -0.11
N PRO A 286 -23.84 4.86 -1.34
CA PRO A 286 -24.33 3.86 -2.29
C PRO A 286 -24.30 2.50 -1.60
N GLU A 287 -25.42 1.80 -1.64
CA GLU A 287 -25.54 0.44 -1.13
C GLU A 287 -24.37 -0.37 -1.67
N VAL A 288 -23.71 -1.10 -0.77
CA VAL A 288 -22.50 -1.88 -1.07
C VAL A 288 -22.88 -2.99 -2.05
N GLU A 289 -22.94 -2.68 -3.34
CA GLU A 289 -22.74 -3.67 -4.38
C GLU A 289 -21.39 -4.31 -4.06
N ASN A 290 -21.48 -5.58 -3.66
CA ASN A 290 -20.35 -6.37 -3.18
C ASN A 290 -19.18 -6.19 -4.16
N VAL A 291 -18.06 -5.59 -3.72
CA VAL A 291 -16.88 -5.31 -4.57
C VAL A 291 -16.42 -6.58 -5.30
N ALA A 292 -16.62 -7.75 -4.68
CA ALA A 292 -16.38 -9.04 -5.32
C ALA A 292 -17.13 -9.18 -6.65
N ASN A 293 -18.35 -8.64 -6.79
CA ASN A 293 -19.16 -8.65 -8.01
C ASN A 293 -18.55 -7.80 -9.12
N ILE A 294 -17.96 -6.65 -8.80
CA ILE A 294 -17.38 -5.72 -9.79
C ILE A 294 -16.17 -6.36 -10.46
N LEU A 295 -15.36 -7.07 -9.69
CA LEU A 295 -14.15 -7.71 -10.19
C LEU A 295 -14.34 -9.16 -10.66
N ARG A 296 -15.58 -9.71 -10.65
CA ARG A 296 -15.86 -11.12 -11.01
C ARG A 296 -15.22 -11.58 -12.32
N ASN A 297 -15.22 -10.71 -13.33
CA ASN A 297 -14.74 -11.02 -14.66
C ASN A 297 -13.36 -10.40 -14.94
N TRP A 298 -12.65 -9.93 -13.90
CA TRP A 298 -11.32 -9.34 -14.07
C TRP A 298 -10.23 -10.39 -13.92
N THR A 299 -9.18 -10.25 -14.75
CA THR A 299 -7.89 -10.89 -14.58
C THR A 299 -6.86 -9.85 -14.16
N THR A 300 -5.86 -10.28 -13.39
CA THR A 300 -4.77 -9.42 -12.93
C THR A 300 -3.44 -10.10 -13.20
N THR A 301 -2.55 -9.37 -13.87
CA THR A 301 -1.17 -9.80 -14.08
C THR A 301 -0.24 -8.93 -13.26
N ILE A 302 0.55 -9.55 -12.40
CA ILE A 302 1.65 -8.92 -11.68
C ILE A 302 2.84 -8.85 -12.64
N CYS A 303 3.18 -7.64 -13.08
CA CYS A 303 4.25 -7.40 -14.04
C CYS A 303 5.60 -7.17 -13.36
N VAL A 304 5.61 -6.46 -12.23
CA VAL A 304 6.83 -6.08 -11.51
C VAL A 304 6.60 -6.17 -10.02
N ILE A 305 7.52 -6.80 -9.27
CA ILE A 305 7.51 -6.84 -7.80
C ILE A 305 8.75 -6.10 -7.29
N ASN A 306 8.53 -5.02 -6.53
CA ASN A 306 9.58 -4.18 -5.96
C ASN A 306 10.62 -3.72 -7.02
N GLY A 307 10.12 -3.23 -8.16
CA GLY A 307 10.90 -2.72 -9.28
C GLY A 307 11.84 -1.60 -8.87
N LYS A 308 13.10 -1.66 -9.34
CA LYS A 308 14.19 -0.74 -8.99
C LYS A 308 15.07 -0.40 -10.18
N GLU A 309 14.55 -0.57 -11.38
CA GLU A 309 15.24 -0.39 -12.66
C GLU A 309 15.81 1.04 -12.77
N HIS A 310 15.06 2.03 -12.29
CA HIS A 310 15.45 3.45 -12.22
C HIS A 310 16.64 3.72 -11.31
N LEU A 311 16.92 2.82 -10.36
CA LEU A 311 18.05 2.92 -9.44
C LEU A 311 19.29 2.18 -9.94
N ARG A 312 19.22 1.53 -11.11
CA ARG A 312 20.40 0.87 -11.68
C ARG A 312 21.52 1.89 -11.88
N ASN A 313 22.70 1.57 -11.36
CA ASN A 313 23.90 2.41 -11.35
C ASN A 313 23.76 3.73 -10.57
N PHE A 314 22.69 3.92 -9.81
CA PHE A 314 22.53 5.10 -8.97
C PHE A 314 23.29 4.92 -7.66
N LYS A 315 24.19 5.86 -7.36
CA LYS A 315 25.03 5.82 -6.16
C LYS A 315 24.70 6.99 -5.25
N ARG A 316 24.67 6.72 -3.94
CA ARG A 316 24.55 7.77 -2.92
C ARG A 316 25.73 8.73 -3.03
N THR A 317 25.43 10.03 -2.98
CA THR A 317 26.46 11.07 -2.91
C THR A 317 27.22 10.95 -1.57
N GLY A 318 28.56 10.91 -1.64
CA GLY A 318 29.44 10.77 -0.48
C GLY A 318 29.49 12.01 0.42
N GLY A 319 30.30 11.94 1.48
CA GLY A 319 30.54 13.07 2.39
C GLY A 319 29.33 13.47 3.25
N GLY A 320 28.41 12.53 3.52
CA GLY A 320 27.20 12.78 4.32
C GLY A 320 26.06 13.46 3.56
N VAL A 321 26.35 14.16 2.46
CA VAL A 321 25.37 14.94 1.68
C VAL A 321 24.18 14.09 1.23
N GLY A 322 24.43 12.88 0.74
CA GLY A 322 23.36 11.99 0.29
C GLY A 322 22.40 11.54 1.40
N SER A 323 22.88 11.47 2.64
CA SER A 323 22.10 11.05 3.81
C SER A 323 21.48 12.21 4.59
N SER A 324 21.92 13.45 4.34
CA SER A 324 21.33 14.64 4.95
C SER A 324 19.91 14.88 4.44
N ALA A 325 19.10 15.52 5.29
CA ALA A 325 17.78 16.00 4.90
C ALA A 325 17.84 16.89 3.66
N TYR A 326 16.96 16.61 2.71
CA TYR A 326 16.77 17.43 1.53
C TYR A 326 16.18 18.78 1.92
N ASN A 327 16.72 19.85 1.35
CA ASN A 327 16.21 21.20 1.50
C ASN A 327 16.27 21.89 0.14
N GLU A 328 15.18 22.53 -0.30
CA GLU A 328 15.10 23.22 -1.59
C GLU A 328 16.15 24.33 -1.76
N GLY A 329 16.65 24.90 -0.66
CA GLY A 329 17.75 25.86 -0.65
C GLY A 329 19.15 25.25 -0.90
N GLN A 330 19.30 23.92 -0.89
CA GLN A 330 20.57 23.25 -1.18
C GLN A 330 20.86 23.36 -2.68
N LYS A 331 21.86 24.18 -3.00
CA LYS A 331 22.35 24.42 -4.35
C LYS A 331 23.21 23.25 -4.83
N THR A 332 22.94 22.72 -6.02
CA THR A 332 23.85 21.75 -6.67
C THR A 332 25.18 22.44 -6.98
N ILE A 333 26.28 21.69 -6.97
CA ILE A 333 27.60 22.24 -7.31
C ILE A 333 27.61 22.90 -8.71
N GLU A 334 26.81 22.36 -9.64
CA GLU A 334 26.58 22.91 -10.98
C GLU A 334 25.99 24.31 -10.97
N SER A 335 25.16 24.64 -9.97
CA SER A 335 24.61 25.98 -9.82
C SER A 335 25.65 27.04 -9.40
N PHE A 336 26.79 26.60 -8.84
CA PHE A 336 27.95 27.46 -8.60
C PHE A 336 28.79 27.66 -9.87
N PHE A 337 28.77 26.70 -10.79
CA PHE A 337 29.52 26.75 -12.06
C PHE A 337 28.72 27.36 -13.23
N LYS A 338 27.82 28.33 -12.98
CA LYS A 338 27.06 29.04 -14.04
C LYS A 338 27.97 29.34 -15.23
N ARG A 339 27.57 28.82 -16.41
CA ARG A 339 28.22 28.94 -17.72
C ARG A 339 28.94 30.28 -17.85
N ARG A 340 30.26 30.24 -17.98
CA ARG A 340 31.05 31.33 -18.54
C ARG A 340 30.38 31.68 -19.87
N LYS A 341 29.82 32.89 -19.99
CA LYS A 341 29.48 33.42 -21.32
C LYS A 341 30.79 33.40 -22.10
N VAL A 342 30.82 32.60 -23.16
CA VAL A 342 31.79 32.78 -24.22
C VAL A 342 31.24 33.98 -24.97
N ASP A 343 31.81 35.15 -24.68
CA ASP A 343 31.51 36.39 -25.40
C ASP A 343 32.03 36.31 -26.84
#